data_AF-A0A1F3A847-F1
#
_entry.id   AF-A0A1F3A847-F1
#
_cell.length_a   1.000
_cell.length_b   1.000
_cell.length_c   1.000
_cell.angle_alpha   90.00
_cell.angle_beta   90.00
_cell.angle_gamma   90.00
#
_symmetry.space_group_name_H-M   'P 1'
#
loop_
_entity.id
_entity.type
_entity.pdbx_description
1 polymer ?
#
loop_
_entity_poly.entity_id
_entity_poly.type
_entity_poly.pdbx_seq_one_letter_code
_entity_poly.pdbx_strand_id
1 'polypeptide(L)'
;MNMRVFKKLLAIVAAFALAAALPLLLPAPMPVDAQDVSNSISRILSGDTVSGGIAADDGDVVLLVKYIGTAGSGTVEVADATGDLTFKDGVIGSEAAVDDFECPVSGALGGIIDTSNSACDTLGEVVDTINGNCTGCNTSAWRAVILDGLRADSADNTLQTQAATSAQVANGVPLYRETDTAFLAARAMTTMRTIQPYIDNRDSKLIPDPFIGTRAVAFLAKGTSTFGSGTSTLEVWSVKVTHGTAGAETTTQLWSQAGGATTAEKVFDTFNDYGLHSKKGEKLLVRLKNSAAASSVVFFVGGMQYRYN
;
A
#
# COMPACT_ATOMS: atom_id res chain seq x y z
N MET A 1 23.37 40.64 68.35
CA MET A 1 23.18 40.73 66.89
C MET A 1 21.75 41.16 66.61
N ASN A 2 21.53 42.25 65.87
CA ASN A 2 20.19 42.80 65.66
C ASN A 2 19.32 41.79 64.87
N MET A 3 18.10 41.53 65.32
CA MET A 3 17.22 40.48 64.79
C MET A 3 16.91 40.66 63.29
N ARG A 4 17.04 41.89 62.77
CA ARG A 4 16.97 42.18 61.33
C ARG A 4 18.17 41.66 60.53
N VAL A 5 19.37 41.65 61.11
CA VAL A 5 20.59 41.15 60.47
C VAL A 5 20.58 39.62 60.43
N PHE A 6 20.10 38.97 61.49
CA PHE A 6 19.98 37.50 61.53
C PHE A 6 18.97 36.96 60.50
N LYS A 7 17.83 37.63 60.33
CA LYS A 7 16.82 37.24 59.32
C LYS A 7 17.35 37.37 57.88
N LYS A 8 18.16 38.40 57.59
CA LYS A 8 18.78 38.57 56.26
C LYS A 8 19.84 37.51 55.99
N LEU A 9 20.63 37.14 56.99
CA LEU A 9 21.63 36.08 56.85
C LEU A 9 20.99 34.71 56.61
N LEU A 10 19.91 34.41 57.34
CA LEU A 10 19.16 33.16 57.19
C LEU A 10 18.50 33.04 55.80
N ALA A 11 17.99 34.15 55.26
CA ALA A 11 17.41 34.19 53.92
C ALA A 11 18.45 33.96 52.81
N ILE A 12 19.66 34.49 52.97
CA ILE A 12 20.75 34.30 52.00
C ILE A 12 21.27 32.86 52.03
N VAL A 13 21.41 32.26 53.22
CA VAL A 13 21.81 30.85 53.37
C VAL A 13 20.74 29.90 52.80
N ALA A 14 19.46 30.20 53.01
CA ALA A 14 18.37 29.41 52.42
C ALA A 14 18.32 29.54 50.88
N ALA A 15 18.59 30.72 50.33
CA ALA A 15 18.64 30.93 48.88
C ALA A 15 19.84 30.20 48.23
N PHE A 16 21.00 30.19 48.89
CA PHE A 16 22.17 29.44 48.40
C PHE A 16 21.99 27.92 48.52
N ALA A 17 21.33 27.44 49.58
CA ALA A 17 21.01 26.02 49.71
C ALA A 17 20.00 25.54 48.65
N LEU A 18 19.05 26.39 48.25
CA LEU A 18 18.06 26.07 47.21
C LEU A 18 18.66 26.12 45.79
N ALA A 19 19.61 27.03 45.54
CA ALA A 19 20.31 27.11 44.25
C ALA A 19 21.33 25.95 44.05
N ALA A 20 21.94 25.45 45.13
CA ALA A 20 22.85 24.30 45.07
C ALA A 20 22.13 22.94 44.93
N ALA A 21 20.82 22.87 45.23
CA ALA A 21 20.01 21.66 45.07
C ALA A 21 19.36 21.51 43.68
N LEU A 22 19.40 22.57 42.84
CA LEU A 22 18.77 22.58 41.53
C LEU A 22 19.46 21.75 40.42
N PRO A 23 20.78 21.44 40.43
CA PRO A 23 21.37 20.61 39.39
C PRO A 23 21.11 19.10 39.54
N LEU A 24 20.47 18.66 40.63
CA LEU A 24 20.04 17.25 40.84
C LEU A 24 18.65 16.93 40.28
N LEU A 25 17.98 17.92 39.68
CA LEU A 25 16.68 17.77 38.99
C LEU A 25 16.79 17.79 37.47
N LEU A 26 18.00 17.75 36.92
CA LEU A 26 18.14 17.42 35.50
C LEU A 26 17.77 15.94 35.35
N PRO A 27 16.72 15.60 34.56
CA PRO A 27 16.39 14.21 34.30
C PRO A 27 17.65 13.53 33.79
N ALA A 28 18.04 12.42 34.41
CA ALA A 28 19.10 11.58 33.90
C ALA A 28 18.84 11.36 32.39
N PRO A 29 19.85 11.50 31.51
CA PRO A 29 19.65 11.21 30.10
C PRO A 29 19.03 9.82 30.02
N MET A 30 17.82 9.75 29.45
CA MET A 30 17.10 8.48 29.38
C MET A 30 18.04 7.46 28.73
N PRO A 31 18.11 6.21 29.24
CA PRO A 31 18.86 5.15 28.59
C PRO A 31 18.51 5.12 27.10
N VAL A 32 19.50 4.87 26.23
CA VAL A 32 19.31 4.87 24.77
C VAL A 32 18.10 4.02 24.36
N ASP A 33 17.89 2.89 25.03
CA ASP A 33 16.75 2.00 24.80
C ASP A 33 15.39 2.64 25.16
N ALA A 34 15.34 3.50 26.18
CA ALA A 34 14.12 4.24 26.56
C ALA A 34 13.86 5.44 25.64
N GLN A 35 14.90 6.02 25.04
CA GLN A 35 14.75 7.03 23.99
C GLN A 35 14.15 6.43 22.72
N ASP A 36 14.55 5.21 22.36
CA ASP A 36 13.98 4.49 21.23
C ASP A 36 12.50 4.12 21.43
N VAL A 37 12.11 3.71 22.64
CA VAL A 37 10.70 3.44 22.99
C VAL A 37 9.86 4.73 23.00
N SER A 38 10.35 5.81 23.60
CA SER A 38 9.64 7.11 23.60
C SER A 38 9.50 7.70 22.20
N ASN A 39 10.53 7.56 21.36
CA ASN A 39 10.48 7.99 19.96
C ASN A 39 9.51 7.13 19.14
N SER A 40 9.44 5.83 19.42
CA SER A 40 8.50 4.92 18.77
C SER A 40 7.06 5.24 19.15
N ILE A 41 6.77 5.48 20.44
CA ILE A 41 5.43 5.87 20.92
C ILE A 41 5.03 7.25 20.37
N SER A 42 5.91 8.24 20.40
CA SER A 42 5.63 9.57 19.84
C SER A 42 5.39 9.54 18.32
N ARG A 43 6.13 8.69 17.59
CA ARG A 43 5.91 8.44 16.15
C ARG A 43 4.65 7.63 15.87
N ILE A 44 4.27 6.73 16.77
CA ILE A 44 2.99 6.02 16.74
C ILE A 44 1.83 7.00 16.91
N LEU A 45 1.97 7.94 17.86
CA LEU A 45 0.97 8.96 18.15
C LEU A 45 0.85 10.05 17.06
N SER A 46 1.86 10.21 16.20
CA SER A 46 1.86 11.21 15.11
C SER A 46 1.68 10.62 13.71
N GLY A 47 1.54 9.30 13.58
CA GLY A 47 1.30 8.67 12.28
C GLY A 47 -0.17 8.65 11.89
N ASP A 48 -0.41 8.50 10.59
CA ASP A 48 -1.73 8.44 10.01
C ASP A 48 -2.33 7.06 10.23
N THR A 49 -3.57 7.02 10.71
CA THR A 49 -4.31 5.76 10.83
C THR A 49 -4.60 5.22 9.44
N VAL A 50 -4.18 3.98 9.18
CA VAL A 50 -4.52 3.26 7.95
C VAL A 50 -5.31 2.03 8.33
N SER A 51 -6.50 1.91 7.75
CA SER A 51 -7.37 0.76 7.94
C SER A 51 -8.07 0.40 6.63
N GLY A 52 -8.56 -0.82 6.56
CA GLY A 52 -9.35 -1.31 5.45
C GLY A 52 -10.25 -2.42 5.92
N GLY A 53 -11.49 -2.39 5.47
CA GLY A 53 -12.43 -3.49 5.59
C GLY A 53 -12.88 -3.88 4.20
N ILE A 54 -12.92 -5.18 3.94
CA ILE A 54 -13.48 -5.80 2.74
C ILE A 54 -14.59 -6.69 3.25
N ALA A 55 -15.82 -6.36 2.87
CA ALA A 55 -17.03 -7.04 3.34
C ALA A 55 -17.85 -7.65 2.20
N ALA A 56 -17.31 -7.65 0.98
CA ALA A 56 -17.92 -8.17 -0.23
C ALA A 56 -16.84 -8.78 -1.13
N ASP A 57 -17.25 -9.66 -2.04
CA ASP A 57 -16.49 -9.96 -3.25
C ASP A 57 -16.09 -8.64 -3.95
N ASP A 58 -14.94 -8.67 -4.63
CA ASP A 58 -14.51 -7.65 -5.59
C ASP A 58 -14.24 -6.23 -5.07
N GLY A 59 -14.00 -6.07 -3.77
CA GLY A 59 -13.73 -4.75 -3.17
C GLY A 59 -12.29 -4.25 -3.32
N ASP A 60 -11.36 -5.09 -3.77
CA ASP A 60 -9.92 -4.83 -3.67
C ASP A 60 -9.34 -4.14 -4.89
N VAL A 61 -8.73 -2.98 -4.67
CA VAL A 61 -8.09 -2.19 -5.72
C VAL A 61 -6.68 -2.72 -5.96
N VAL A 62 -6.55 -3.56 -6.99
CA VAL A 62 -5.27 -4.20 -7.32
C VAL A 62 -4.37 -3.25 -8.08
N LEU A 63 -4.92 -2.56 -9.08
CA LEU A 63 -4.21 -1.59 -9.91
C LEU A 63 -4.86 -0.23 -9.80
N LEU A 64 -4.04 0.81 -9.83
CA LEU A 64 -4.49 2.18 -10.05
C LEU A 64 -3.92 2.64 -11.40
N VAL A 65 -4.79 3.14 -12.28
CA VAL A 65 -4.44 3.56 -13.63
C VAL A 65 -4.74 5.04 -13.83
N LYS A 66 -3.88 5.78 -14.52
CA LYS A 66 -4.12 7.18 -14.88
C LYS A 66 -3.67 7.46 -16.31
N TYR A 67 -4.48 8.25 -17.01
CA TYR A 67 -4.07 8.92 -18.22
C TYR A 67 -3.44 10.27 -17.88
N ILE A 68 -2.23 10.50 -18.37
CA ILE A 68 -1.47 11.76 -18.22
C ILE A 68 -1.16 12.41 -19.58
N GLY A 69 -1.66 11.82 -20.67
CA GLY A 69 -1.46 12.35 -22.02
C GLY A 69 -2.20 13.66 -22.26
N THR A 70 -1.98 14.21 -23.44
CA THR A 70 -2.54 15.51 -23.86
C THR A 70 -3.86 15.39 -24.62
N ALA A 71 -4.32 14.16 -24.92
CA ALA A 71 -5.59 13.96 -25.59
C ALA A 71 -6.78 14.41 -24.72
N GLY A 72 -7.90 14.69 -25.37
CA GLY A 72 -9.12 15.17 -24.70
C GLY A 72 -9.77 14.13 -23.79
N SER A 73 -9.49 12.85 -24.00
CA SER A 73 -10.01 11.72 -23.23
C SER A 73 -9.00 10.58 -23.17
N GLY A 74 -9.03 9.84 -22.07
CA GLY A 74 -8.33 8.58 -21.89
C GLY A 74 -9.19 7.65 -21.04
N THR A 75 -9.53 6.48 -21.57
CA THR A 75 -10.40 5.49 -20.92
C THR A 75 -9.75 4.11 -20.84
N VAL A 76 -10.09 3.38 -19.79
CA VAL A 76 -9.69 1.98 -19.58
C VAL A 76 -10.95 1.14 -19.36
N GLU A 77 -10.98 -0.05 -19.94
CA GLU A 77 -12.02 -1.07 -19.75
C GLU A 77 -11.38 -2.42 -19.42
N VAL A 78 -12.09 -3.23 -18.63
CA VAL A 78 -11.75 -4.62 -18.31
C VAL A 78 -12.83 -5.51 -18.94
N ALA A 79 -12.44 -6.45 -19.80
CA ALA A 79 -13.36 -7.30 -20.55
C ALA A 79 -13.99 -8.41 -19.67
N ASP A 80 -15.29 -8.66 -19.85
CA ASP A 80 -16.12 -9.50 -18.98
C ASP A 80 -15.79 -11.01 -18.95
N ALA A 81 -15.05 -11.50 -19.95
CA ALA A 81 -14.79 -12.93 -20.11
C ALA A 81 -13.30 -13.32 -20.05
N THR A 82 -12.41 -12.35 -20.22
CA THR A 82 -10.96 -12.59 -20.31
C THR A 82 -10.16 -11.82 -19.26
N GLY A 83 -10.76 -10.80 -18.63
CA GLY A 83 -10.01 -9.88 -17.77
C GLY A 83 -9.07 -8.95 -18.54
N ASP A 84 -9.12 -8.97 -19.87
CA ASP A 84 -8.23 -8.17 -20.72
C ASP A 84 -8.49 -6.69 -20.54
N LEU A 85 -7.39 -5.94 -20.55
CA LEU A 85 -7.43 -4.50 -20.39
C LEU A 85 -7.36 -3.84 -21.75
N THR A 86 -8.33 -2.98 -22.07
CA THR A 86 -8.26 -2.15 -23.28
C THR A 86 -8.13 -0.69 -22.91
N PHE A 87 -7.12 -0.04 -23.49
CA PHE A 87 -6.82 1.37 -23.29
C PHE A 87 -7.17 2.14 -24.55
N LYS A 88 -7.94 3.22 -24.39
CA LYS A 88 -8.33 4.10 -25.49
C LYS A 88 -8.04 5.55 -25.14
N ASP A 89 -7.53 6.32 -26.07
CA ASP A 89 -7.40 7.76 -25.93
C ASP A 89 -7.79 8.51 -27.21
N GLY A 90 -7.95 9.83 -27.10
CA GLY A 90 -8.30 10.67 -28.25
C GLY A 90 -9.22 11.83 -27.89
N VAL A 91 -10.05 12.23 -28.85
CA VAL A 91 -11.10 13.23 -28.63
C VAL A 91 -12.26 12.57 -27.90
N ILE A 92 -12.89 13.29 -26.96
CA ILE A 92 -14.05 12.81 -26.20
C ILE A 92 -15.13 12.30 -27.16
N GLY A 93 -15.55 11.04 -27.00
CA GLY A 93 -16.57 10.40 -27.83
C GLY A 93 -16.06 9.87 -29.18
N SER A 94 -14.75 9.86 -29.39
CA SER A 94 -14.08 9.29 -30.57
C SER A 94 -12.71 8.73 -30.18
N GLU A 95 -12.61 8.18 -28.97
CA GLU A 95 -11.41 7.52 -28.48
C GLU A 95 -11.11 6.27 -29.32
N ALA A 96 -9.85 6.11 -29.69
CA ALA A 96 -9.34 4.94 -30.38
C ALA A 96 -8.43 4.15 -29.44
N ALA A 97 -8.29 2.85 -29.70
CA ALA A 97 -7.38 2.01 -28.94
C ALA A 97 -5.93 2.51 -29.15
N VAL A 98 -5.15 2.61 -28.08
CA VAL A 98 -3.81 3.22 -28.12
C VAL A 98 -2.83 2.34 -28.89
N ASP A 99 -1.86 2.87 -29.60
CA ASP A 99 -0.92 2.07 -30.40
C ASP A 99 0.50 2.03 -29.82
N ASP A 100 0.71 2.57 -28.62
CA ASP A 100 2.01 2.73 -27.98
C ASP A 100 2.43 1.51 -27.13
N PHE A 101 1.47 0.71 -26.66
CA PHE A 101 1.72 -0.56 -25.98
C PHE A 101 0.61 -1.58 -26.21
N GLU A 102 0.96 -2.85 -26.05
CA GLU A 102 0.07 -4.01 -26.08
C GLU A 102 0.80 -5.21 -25.48
N CYS A 103 0.07 -6.24 -25.10
CA CYS A 103 0.67 -7.50 -24.70
C CYS A 103 -0.27 -8.68 -25.01
N PRO A 104 0.23 -9.78 -25.63
CA PRO A 104 1.55 -9.91 -26.21
C PRO A 104 1.75 -8.93 -27.38
N VAL A 105 2.99 -8.52 -27.63
CA VAL A 105 3.31 -7.64 -28.77
C VAL A 105 3.12 -8.43 -30.07
N SER A 106 2.04 -8.14 -30.78
CA SER A 106 1.64 -8.80 -32.04
C SER A 106 1.54 -7.82 -33.22
N GLY A 107 1.69 -6.51 -32.97
CA GLY A 107 1.53 -5.42 -33.92
C GLY A 107 0.08 -5.14 -34.35
N ALA A 108 -0.90 -5.74 -33.68
CA ALA A 108 -2.30 -5.78 -34.13
C ALA A 108 -3.34 -5.52 -33.04
N LEU A 109 -2.95 -5.54 -31.76
CA LEU A 109 -3.87 -5.46 -30.62
C LEU A 109 -4.05 -4.05 -30.08
N GLY A 110 -3.14 -3.12 -30.38
CA GLY A 110 -3.35 -1.67 -30.22
C GLY A 110 -4.01 -1.32 -28.88
N GLY A 111 -3.27 -1.41 -27.78
CA GLY A 111 -3.74 -0.93 -26.48
C GLY A 111 -4.50 -1.98 -25.69
N ILE A 112 -4.54 -3.22 -26.18
CA ILE A 112 -5.06 -4.37 -25.45
C ILE A 112 -3.91 -5.09 -24.75
N ILE A 113 -4.10 -5.39 -23.47
CA ILE A 113 -3.26 -6.28 -22.67
C ILE A 113 -4.07 -7.54 -22.40
N ASP A 114 -3.72 -8.61 -23.12
CA ASP A 114 -4.22 -9.97 -22.94
C ASP A 114 -3.58 -10.57 -21.67
N THR A 115 -4.38 -10.68 -20.61
CA THR A 115 -3.90 -11.16 -19.31
C THR A 115 -3.84 -12.68 -19.22
N SER A 116 -4.46 -13.38 -20.18
CA SER A 116 -4.38 -14.84 -20.29
C SER A 116 -3.08 -15.32 -20.96
N ASN A 117 -2.33 -14.37 -21.55
CA ASN A 117 -1.06 -14.65 -22.17
C ASN A 117 0.07 -14.67 -21.14
N SER A 118 0.91 -15.71 -21.18
CA SER A 118 2.04 -15.85 -20.26
C SER A 118 3.12 -14.76 -20.34
N ALA A 119 3.03 -13.83 -21.31
CA ALA A 119 3.89 -12.65 -21.36
C ALA A 119 3.40 -11.50 -20.46
N CYS A 120 2.11 -11.51 -20.06
CA CYS A 120 1.46 -10.51 -19.23
C CYS A 120 0.42 -11.11 -18.27
N ASP A 121 0.71 -12.31 -17.74
CA ASP A 121 -0.19 -13.01 -16.81
C ASP A 121 0.07 -12.63 -15.35
N THR A 122 1.03 -11.75 -15.07
CA THR A 122 1.28 -11.17 -13.75
C THR A 122 0.99 -9.67 -13.68
N LEU A 123 0.58 -9.20 -12.50
CA LEU A 123 0.38 -7.76 -12.27
C LEU A 123 1.63 -6.93 -12.56
N GLY A 124 2.82 -7.49 -12.30
CA GLY A 124 4.09 -6.84 -12.58
C GLY A 124 4.32 -6.58 -14.06
N GLU A 125 4.03 -7.57 -14.90
CA GLU A 125 4.16 -7.45 -16.36
C GLU A 125 3.12 -6.50 -16.94
N VAL A 126 1.89 -6.54 -16.44
CA VAL A 126 0.83 -5.59 -16.82
C VAL A 126 1.26 -4.15 -16.53
N VAL A 127 1.71 -3.84 -15.31
CA VAL A 127 2.12 -2.47 -14.99
C VAL A 127 3.38 -2.04 -15.73
N ASP A 128 4.32 -2.96 -15.99
CA ASP A 128 5.51 -2.60 -16.76
C ASP A 128 5.17 -2.33 -18.22
N THR A 129 4.24 -3.08 -18.80
CA THR A 129 3.71 -2.84 -20.16
C THR A 129 3.07 -1.46 -20.25
N ILE A 130 2.14 -1.13 -19.35
CA ILE A 130 1.46 0.18 -19.34
C ILE A 130 2.45 1.33 -19.17
N ASN A 131 3.45 1.16 -18.29
CA ASN A 131 4.44 2.19 -18.00
C ASN A 131 5.58 2.26 -19.04
N GLY A 132 5.58 1.40 -20.08
CA GLY A 132 6.51 1.42 -21.20
C GLY A 132 7.86 0.71 -20.97
N ASN A 133 7.84 -0.44 -20.28
CA ASN A 133 8.90 -1.46 -20.15
C ASN A 133 10.38 -0.99 -20.23
N CYS A 134 10.77 -0.16 -19.24
CA CYS A 134 12.12 0.07 -18.65
C CYS A 134 13.30 0.70 -19.43
N THR A 135 14.21 1.26 -18.61
CA THR A 135 15.32 2.22 -18.87
C THR A 135 14.94 3.43 -19.70
N GLY A 136 14.23 4.36 -19.05
CA GLY A 136 13.64 5.54 -19.70
C GLY A 136 12.11 5.52 -19.68
N CYS A 137 11.50 4.78 -18.73
CA CYS A 137 10.07 4.85 -18.42
C CYS A 137 9.55 6.28 -18.54
N ASN A 138 8.27 6.44 -18.91
CA ASN A 138 7.55 7.69 -19.17
C ASN A 138 7.35 8.08 -20.65
N THR A 139 7.51 7.16 -21.60
CA THR A 139 7.12 7.39 -23.00
C THR A 139 5.62 7.23 -23.21
N SER A 140 4.99 6.29 -22.50
CA SER A 140 3.54 6.08 -22.52
C SER A 140 2.80 7.28 -21.93
N ALA A 141 1.62 7.57 -22.46
CA ALA A 141 0.67 8.54 -21.90
C ALA A 141 -0.08 7.99 -20.66
N TRP A 142 0.21 6.75 -20.26
CA TRP A 142 -0.46 6.03 -19.20
C TRP A 142 0.46 5.72 -18.03
N ARG A 143 -0.11 5.69 -16.83
CA ARG A 143 0.58 5.35 -15.59
C ARG A 143 -0.22 4.30 -14.84
N ALA A 144 0.46 3.27 -14.37
CA ALA A 144 -0.14 2.24 -13.54
C ALA A 144 0.73 1.91 -12.32
N VAL A 145 0.09 1.65 -11.18
CA VAL A 145 0.77 1.16 -9.97
C VAL A 145 -0.02 0.04 -9.33
N ILE A 146 0.68 -0.90 -8.70
CA ILE A 146 0.08 -1.98 -7.91
C ILE A 146 -0.16 -1.48 -6.50
N LEU A 147 -1.43 -1.43 -6.09
CA LEU A 147 -1.83 -0.99 -4.76
C LEU A 147 -1.94 -2.18 -3.80
N ASP A 148 -2.96 -3.02 -3.96
CA ASP A 148 -3.26 -4.16 -3.07
C ASP A 148 -2.74 -5.50 -3.60
N GLY A 149 -1.87 -5.51 -4.60
CA GLY A 149 -1.21 -6.72 -5.10
C GLY A 149 0.29 -6.77 -4.83
N LEU A 150 0.86 -7.94 -5.13
CA LEU A 150 2.28 -8.14 -5.41
C LEU A 150 2.50 -8.25 -6.93
N ARG A 151 3.69 -7.92 -7.40
CA ARG A 151 4.02 -8.07 -8.83
C ARG A 151 3.87 -9.50 -9.34
N ALA A 152 4.14 -10.49 -8.50
CA ALA A 152 4.05 -11.90 -8.82
C ALA A 152 2.62 -12.47 -8.74
N ASP A 153 1.64 -11.67 -8.32
CA ASP A 153 0.25 -12.13 -8.34
C ASP A 153 -0.22 -12.25 -9.79
N SER A 154 -0.98 -13.31 -10.06
CA SER A 154 -1.62 -13.52 -11.36
C SER A 154 -2.60 -12.39 -11.67
N ALA A 155 -2.62 -11.99 -12.94
CA ALA A 155 -3.57 -11.09 -13.59
C ALA A 155 -4.61 -11.87 -14.43
N ASP A 156 -4.26 -13.07 -14.91
CA ASP A 156 -5.10 -13.94 -15.77
C ASP A 156 -6.51 -14.15 -15.21
N ASN A 157 -7.50 -13.51 -15.84
CA ASN A 157 -8.91 -13.57 -15.45
C ASN A 157 -9.15 -13.32 -13.94
N THR A 158 -8.36 -12.41 -13.36
CA THR A 158 -8.46 -12.03 -11.94
C THR A 158 -8.88 -10.57 -11.73
N LEU A 159 -9.25 -9.86 -12.79
CA LEU A 159 -9.70 -8.48 -12.73
C LEU A 159 -11.21 -8.41 -12.98
N GLN A 160 -11.91 -7.64 -12.15
CA GLN A 160 -13.35 -7.48 -12.24
C GLN A 160 -13.72 -6.72 -13.53
N THR A 161 -14.76 -7.19 -14.20
CA THR A 161 -15.35 -6.53 -15.37
C THR A 161 -15.63 -5.06 -15.10
N GLN A 162 -15.16 -4.20 -16.00
CA GLN A 162 -15.36 -2.77 -15.88
C GLN A 162 -15.58 -2.14 -17.24
N ALA A 163 -16.71 -1.44 -17.39
CA ALA A 163 -16.98 -0.65 -18.58
C ALA A 163 -15.94 0.47 -18.75
N ALA A 164 -15.78 0.97 -19.98
CA ALA A 164 -14.88 2.07 -20.30
C ALA A 164 -15.07 3.26 -19.33
N THR A 165 -14.03 3.52 -18.53
CA THR A 165 -14.03 4.52 -17.46
C THR A 165 -12.91 5.53 -17.68
N SER A 166 -13.20 6.81 -17.49
CA SER A 166 -12.22 7.88 -17.68
C SER A 166 -11.09 7.82 -16.64
N ALA A 167 -9.86 7.70 -17.13
CA ALA A 167 -8.62 7.68 -16.34
C ALA A 167 -7.97 9.06 -16.17
N GLN A 168 -8.62 10.13 -16.63
CA GLN A 168 -8.12 11.51 -16.54
C GLN A 168 -8.36 12.16 -15.18
N VAL A 169 -9.24 11.57 -14.35
CA VAL A 169 -9.54 12.09 -13.03
C VAL A 169 -8.28 12.13 -12.16
N ALA A 170 -8.20 13.09 -11.23
CA ALA A 170 -7.03 13.29 -10.36
C ALA A 170 -6.60 11.98 -9.67
N ASN A 171 -7.57 11.22 -9.16
CA ASN A 171 -7.34 9.99 -8.41
C ASN A 171 -6.96 8.77 -9.27
N GLY A 172 -7.09 8.87 -10.60
CA GLY A 172 -7.04 7.74 -11.51
C GLY A 172 -8.29 6.86 -11.43
N VAL A 173 -8.22 5.73 -12.13
CA VAL A 173 -9.23 4.66 -12.13
C VAL A 173 -8.67 3.48 -11.34
N PRO A 174 -9.37 3.02 -10.29
CA PRO A 174 -9.07 1.74 -9.66
C PRO A 174 -9.54 0.60 -10.56
N LEU A 175 -8.73 -0.44 -10.70
CA LEU A 175 -9.13 -1.74 -11.24
C LEU A 175 -9.20 -2.73 -10.10
N TYR A 176 -10.31 -3.47 -10.04
CA TYR A 176 -10.65 -4.33 -8.92
C TYR A 176 -10.27 -5.77 -9.19
N ARG A 177 -9.97 -6.52 -8.13
CA ARG A 177 -9.79 -7.97 -8.21
C ARG A 177 -11.16 -8.64 -8.39
N GLU A 178 -11.22 -9.63 -9.27
CA GLU A 178 -12.30 -10.63 -9.31
C GLU A 178 -11.98 -11.75 -8.32
N THR A 179 -12.89 -12.04 -7.39
CA THR A 179 -12.67 -13.03 -6.33
C THR A 179 -13.46 -14.34 -6.49
N ASP A 180 -14.24 -14.50 -7.56
CA ASP A 180 -15.06 -15.69 -7.85
C ASP A 180 -14.27 -16.99 -8.07
N THR A 181 -13.03 -16.94 -8.59
CA THR A 181 -12.26 -18.15 -8.95
C THR A 181 -11.36 -18.63 -7.82
N ALA A 182 -10.65 -17.71 -7.15
CA ALA A 182 -9.83 -17.98 -5.99
C ALA A 182 -9.80 -16.73 -5.10
N PHE A 183 -10.32 -16.87 -3.89
CA PHE A 183 -10.43 -15.70 -3.02
C PHE A 183 -9.05 -15.23 -2.55
N LEU A 184 -8.75 -13.97 -2.87
CA LEU A 184 -7.65 -13.23 -2.30
C LEU A 184 -8.17 -11.86 -1.88
N ALA A 185 -8.28 -11.64 -0.57
CA ALA A 185 -8.38 -10.29 -0.05
C ALA A 185 -7.01 -9.74 0.28
N ALA A 186 -6.74 -8.50 -0.11
CA ALA A 186 -5.45 -7.87 0.14
C ALA A 186 -5.59 -6.38 0.42
N ARG A 187 -4.78 -5.89 1.36
CA ARG A 187 -4.81 -4.48 1.75
C ARG A 187 -3.42 -3.95 2.06
N ALA A 188 -2.98 -2.98 1.27
CA ALA A 188 -1.81 -2.18 1.55
C ALA A 188 -2.11 -1.13 2.63
N MET A 189 -1.28 -1.13 3.67
CA MET A 189 -1.31 -0.21 4.79
C MET A 189 -0.62 1.09 4.38
N THR A 190 -1.33 1.89 3.58
CA THR A 190 -0.85 3.16 3.04
C THR A 190 -1.95 4.21 3.04
N THR A 191 -1.60 5.47 3.26
CA THR A 191 -2.48 6.63 3.04
C THR A 191 -2.63 6.97 1.56
N MET A 192 -1.69 6.53 0.72
CA MET A 192 -1.68 6.73 -0.73
C MET A 192 -2.57 5.69 -1.42
N ARG A 193 -3.89 5.87 -1.33
CA ARG A 193 -4.91 4.95 -1.90
C ARG A 193 -5.42 5.36 -3.29
N THR A 194 -4.95 6.49 -3.81
CA THR A 194 -5.21 6.99 -5.17
C THR A 194 -3.90 7.10 -5.91
N ILE A 195 -3.91 7.26 -7.24
CA ILE A 195 -2.66 7.26 -8.02
C ILE A 195 -1.87 8.56 -7.89
N GLN A 196 -2.52 9.68 -7.55
CA GLN A 196 -1.90 11.01 -7.59
C GLN A 196 -0.61 11.11 -6.73
N PRO A 197 -0.55 10.56 -5.50
CA PRO A 197 0.67 10.60 -4.69
C PRO A 197 1.84 9.79 -5.26
N TYR A 198 1.61 8.92 -6.25
CA TYR A 198 2.64 8.13 -6.92
C TYR A 198 3.26 8.87 -8.12
N ILE A 199 2.70 10.01 -8.53
CA ILE A 199 3.10 10.76 -9.72
C ILE A 199 3.74 12.08 -9.30
N ASP A 200 4.92 12.38 -9.83
CA ASP A 200 5.58 13.67 -9.64
C ASP A 200 4.84 14.74 -10.44
N ASN A 201 4.36 15.78 -9.74
CA ASN A 201 3.60 16.87 -10.35
C ASN A 201 4.41 17.69 -11.37
N ARG A 202 5.74 17.58 -11.39
CA ARG A 202 6.61 18.40 -12.27
C ARG A 202 6.72 17.83 -13.67
N ASP A 203 6.75 16.52 -13.81
CA ASP A 203 7.03 15.83 -15.07
C ASP A 203 6.07 14.67 -15.35
N SER A 204 5.05 14.47 -14.50
CA SER A 204 4.06 13.40 -14.61
C SER A 204 4.68 11.99 -14.64
N LYS A 205 5.86 11.85 -14.02
CA LYS A 205 6.56 10.57 -13.91
C LYS A 205 6.18 9.84 -12.63
N LEU A 206 6.26 8.51 -12.64
CA LEU A 206 6.16 7.75 -11.39
C LEU A 206 7.34 8.10 -10.47
N ILE A 207 7.05 8.36 -9.20
CA ILE A 207 8.06 8.57 -8.16
C ILE A 207 8.79 7.23 -7.93
N PRO A 208 10.13 7.17 -8.06
CA PRO A 208 10.86 5.90 -7.99
C PRO A 208 10.63 5.11 -6.70
N ASP A 209 10.61 5.77 -5.54
CA ASP A 209 10.32 5.15 -4.25
C ASP A 209 9.30 6.03 -3.52
N PRO A 210 7.99 5.77 -3.69
CA PRO A 210 6.95 6.60 -3.10
C PRO A 210 6.86 6.45 -1.58
N PHE A 211 7.45 5.38 -1.01
CA PHE A 211 7.38 5.07 0.42
C PHE A 211 8.63 5.52 1.18
N ILE A 212 9.62 6.11 0.51
CA ILE A 212 10.84 6.61 1.14
C ILE A 212 10.53 7.53 2.34
N GLY A 213 11.18 7.26 3.48
CA GLY A 213 10.95 8.00 4.72
C GLY A 213 9.66 7.63 5.45
N THR A 214 8.91 6.62 4.99
CA THR A 214 7.71 6.11 5.66
C THR A 214 7.82 4.65 6.06
N ARG A 215 7.11 4.28 7.11
CA ARG A 215 6.99 2.90 7.60
C ARG A 215 5.54 2.64 8.01
N ALA A 216 5.07 1.42 7.76
CA ALA A 216 3.73 1.01 8.13
C ALA A 216 3.76 -0.08 9.19
N VAL A 217 2.75 -0.09 10.06
CA VAL A 217 2.57 -1.07 11.12
C VAL A 217 1.14 -1.57 11.07
N ALA A 218 0.98 -2.90 11.06
CA ALA A 218 -0.31 -3.54 11.29
C ALA A 218 -0.41 -3.93 12.76
N PHE A 219 -1.46 -3.44 13.44
CA PHE A 219 -1.76 -3.82 14.82
C PHE A 219 -2.76 -4.97 14.88
N LEU A 220 -3.65 -5.04 13.87
CA LEU A 220 -4.72 -6.00 13.85
C LEU A 220 -5.00 -6.45 12.42
N ALA A 221 -5.21 -7.75 12.25
CA ALA A 221 -5.89 -8.32 11.10
C ALA A 221 -6.99 -9.24 11.62
N LYS A 222 -8.18 -9.21 11.01
CA LYS A 222 -9.29 -10.12 11.34
C LYS A 222 -9.93 -10.52 10.04
N GLY A 223 -10.14 -11.80 9.81
CA GLY A 223 -10.50 -12.30 8.49
C GLY A 223 -11.37 -13.54 8.57
N THR A 224 -12.66 -13.38 8.34
CA THR A 224 -13.61 -14.48 8.30
C THR A 224 -13.79 -14.91 6.87
N SER A 225 -13.42 -16.14 6.50
CA SER A 225 -13.75 -16.70 5.19
C SER A 225 -14.47 -18.04 5.31
N THR A 226 -15.50 -18.24 4.51
CA THR A 226 -16.19 -19.54 4.37
C THR A 226 -15.91 -20.10 2.99
N PHE A 227 -15.40 -21.34 2.89
CA PHE A 227 -15.10 -21.99 1.62
C PHE A 227 -15.24 -23.52 1.73
N GLY A 228 -15.57 -24.17 0.62
CA GLY A 228 -15.98 -25.60 0.61
C GLY A 228 -14.87 -26.61 0.90
N SER A 229 -13.61 -26.27 0.64
CA SER A 229 -12.43 -27.13 0.87
C SER A 229 -11.11 -26.38 0.63
N GLY A 230 -10.01 -26.73 1.31
CA GLY A 230 -8.67 -26.18 1.05
C GLY A 230 -7.95 -25.59 2.27
N THR A 231 -7.08 -24.61 2.04
CA THR A 231 -6.33 -23.88 3.08
C THR A 231 -6.58 -22.38 2.93
N SER A 232 -6.78 -21.71 4.06
CA SER A 232 -6.79 -20.24 4.15
C SER A 232 -5.49 -19.79 4.82
N THR A 233 -4.81 -18.80 4.27
CA THR A 233 -3.56 -18.29 4.83
C THR A 233 -3.66 -16.79 4.98
N LEU A 234 -3.47 -16.30 6.21
CA LEU A 234 -3.19 -14.88 6.44
C LEU A 234 -1.68 -14.68 6.27
N GLU A 235 -1.29 -13.72 5.44
CA GLU A 235 0.09 -13.37 5.16
C GLU A 235 0.31 -11.87 5.32
N VAL A 236 1.48 -11.50 5.85
CA VAL A 236 1.90 -10.11 5.96
C VAL A 236 3.24 -9.96 5.27
N TRP A 237 3.29 -9.04 4.30
CA TRP A 237 4.43 -8.79 3.44
C TRP A 237 4.93 -7.35 3.61
N SER A 238 6.24 -7.19 3.72
CA SER A 238 6.92 -5.92 3.49
C SER A 238 7.29 -5.82 2.01
N VAL A 239 6.90 -4.74 1.35
CA VAL A 239 7.04 -4.60 -0.10
C VAL A 239 7.78 -3.31 -0.42
N LYS A 240 9.01 -3.45 -0.93
CA LYS A 240 9.74 -2.35 -1.54
C LYS A 240 9.29 -2.20 -2.98
N VAL A 241 8.58 -1.11 -3.25
CA VAL A 241 8.15 -0.75 -4.59
C VAL A 241 9.23 0.14 -5.21
N THR A 242 9.78 -0.23 -6.36
CA THR A 242 10.64 0.65 -7.14
C THR A 242 10.06 0.86 -8.53
N HIS A 243 9.66 2.10 -8.83
CA HIS A 243 9.18 2.49 -10.14
C HIS A 243 10.35 2.88 -11.05
N GLY A 244 10.19 2.71 -12.37
CA GLY A 244 11.21 3.10 -13.36
C GLY A 244 12.25 2.03 -13.69
N THR A 245 12.17 0.84 -13.07
CA THR A 245 13.01 -0.32 -13.38
C THR A 245 12.11 -1.55 -13.45
N ALA A 246 12.07 -2.24 -14.59
CA ALA A 246 11.26 -3.45 -14.74
C ALA A 246 11.69 -4.51 -13.72
N GLY A 247 10.72 -5.20 -13.14
CA GLY A 247 10.97 -6.24 -12.13
C GLY A 247 11.53 -5.76 -10.79
N ALA A 248 11.58 -4.45 -10.50
CA ALA A 248 12.19 -3.92 -9.29
C ALA A 248 11.23 -3.87 -8.06
N GLU A 249 10.61 -4.99 -7.70
CA GLU A 249 9.95 -5.14 -6.40
C GLU A 249 10.72 -6.13 -5.53
N THR A 250 10.97 -5.74 -4.28
CA THR A 250 11.50 -6.66 -3.27
C THR A 250 10.40 -6.94 -2.26
N THR A 251 9.97 -8.20 -2.18
CA THR A 251 8.98 -8.66 -1.21
C THR A 251 9.66 -9.44 -0.08
N THR A 252 9.32 -9.15 1.17
CA THR A 252 9.74 -9.93 2.34
C THR A 252 8.52 -10.37 3.12
N GLN A 253 8.31 -11.68 3.25
CA GLN A 253 7.26 -12.20 4.13
C GLN A 253 7.68 -11.97 5.58
N LEU A 254 6.86 -11.23 6.33
CA LEU A 254 7.09 -10.95 7.74
C LEU A 254 6.38 -11.95 8.63
N TRP A 255 5.23 -12.45 8.18
CA TRP A 255 4.41 -13.35 8.94
C TRP A 255 3.48 -14.15 8.02
N SER A 256 3.17 -15.37 8.42
CA SER A 256 2.22 -16.24 7.75
C SER A 256 1.59 -17.20 8.76
N GLN A 257 0.28 -17.40 8.65
CA GLN A 257 -0.43 -18.42 9.41
C GLN A 257 -1.44 -19.11 8.50
N ALA A 258 -1.23 -20.41 8.31
CA ALA A 258 -2.20 -21.27 7.67
C ALA A 258 -3.32 -21.63 8.66
N GLY A 259 -4.55 -21.54 8.20
CA GLY A 259 -5.73 -22.12 8.82
C GLY A 259 -6.34 -23.18 7.90
N GLY A 260 -6.74 -24.33 8.48
CA GLY A 260 -7.48 -25.36 7.72
C GLY A 260 -8.86 -24.88 7.25
N ALA A 261 -9.44 -25.55 6.25
CA ALA A 261 -10.84 -25.32 5.85
C ALA A 261 -11.81 -25.56 7.00
N THR A 262 -12.57 -24.54 7.38
CA THR A 262 -13.68 -24.66 8.32
C THR A 262 -14.79 -23.69 7.94
N THR A 263 -16.05 -24.10 8.10
CA THR A 263 -17.24 -23.25 7.94
C THR A 263 -17.45 -22.26 9.09
N ALA A 264 -16.38 -21.88 9.80
CA ALA A 264 -16.42 -21.12 11.03
C ALA A 264 -15.51 -19.89 10.96
N GLU A 265 -15.95 -18.82 11.62
CA GLU A 265 -15.22 -17.56 11.76
C GLU A 265 -13.78 -17.76 12.23
N LYS A 266 -12.80 -17.21 11.52
CA LYS A 266 -11.41 -17.20 11.98
C LYS A 266 -10.98 -15.79 12.31
N VAL A 267 -10.61 -15.56 13.56
CA VAL A 267 -9.95 -14.33 13.96
C VAL A 267 -8.45 -14.59 13.84
N PHE A 268 -7.85 -14.15 12.75
CA PHE A 268 -6.41 -14.25 12.51
C PHE A 268 -5.64 -13.18 13.30
N ASP A 269 -5.64 -13.35 14.62
CA ASP A 269 -4.73 -12.77 15.61
C ASP A 269 -4.57 -11.23 15.72
N THR A 270 -4.29 -10.80 16.95
CA THR A 270 -3.65 -9.52 17.25
C THR A 270 -2.15 -9.75 17.14
N PHE A 271 -1.49 -9.10 16.19
CA PHE A 271 -0.03 -9.08 16.15
C PHE A 271 0.47 -8.58 17.52
N ASN A 272 1.51 -9.21 18.08
CA ASN A 272 2.15 -8.94 19.39
C ASN A 272 2.07 -7.46 19.84
N ASP A 273 2.27 -7.14 21.12
CA ASP A 273 2.11 -5.77 21.70
C ASP A 273 2.68 -4.56 20.90
N TYR A 274 3.60 -4.78 19.96
CA TYR A 274 4.20 -3.75 19.09
C TYR A 274 3.74 -3.75 17.62
N GLY A 275 2.86 -4.67 17.20
CA GLY A 275 2.42 -4.86 15.81
C GLY A 275 3.47 -5.46 14.87
N LEU A 276 3.09 -5.74 13.63
CA LEU A 276 4.01 -6.11 12.54
C LEU A 276 4.41 -4.88 11.74
N HIS A 277 5.71 -4.67 11.59
CA HIS A 277 6.26 -3.48 10.93
C HIS A 277 6.81 -3.83 9.55
N SER A 278 6.54 -2.99 8.54
CA SER A 278 7.30 -3.04 7.29
C SER A 278 8.78 -2.71 7.55
N LYS A 279 9.64 -3.00 6.60
CA LYS A 279 10.98 -2.42 6.57
C LYS A 279 10.87 -0.91 6.24
N LYS A 280 11.93 -0.17 6.53
CA LYS A 280 12.01 1.26 6.25
C LYS A 280 11.91 1.51 4.73
N GLY A 281 11.00 2.39 4.32
CA GLY A 281 10.80 2.71 2.90
C GLY A 281 9.95 1.68 2.15
N GLU A 282 9.25 0.81 2.87
CA GLU A 282 8.43 -0.25 2.27
C GLU A 282 6.98 -0.13 2.74
N LYS A 283 6.03 -0.45 1.85
CA LYS A 283 4.62 -0.62 2.23
C LYS A 283 4.43 -1.95 2.95
N LEU A 284 3.45 -2.01 3.84
CA LEU A 284 3.01 -3.26 4.45
C LEU A 284 1.76 -3.74 3.71
N LEU A 285 1.76 -4.98 3.22
CA LEU A 285 0.62 -5.60 2.55
C LEU A 285 0.14 -6.76 3.40
N VAL A 286 -1.13 -6.72 3.82
CA VAL A 286 -1.76 -7.80 4.58
C VAL A 286 -2.77 -8.50 3.68
N ARG A 287 -2.71 -9.82 3.61
CA ARG A 287 -3.45 -10.62 2.64
C ARG A 287 -4.09 -11.83 3.29
N LEU A 288 -5.34 -12.10 2.95
CA LEU A 288 -6.02 -13.35 3.25
C LEU A 288 -6.23 -14.11 1.94
N LYS A 289 -5.54 -15.25 1.79
CA LYS A 289 -5.59 -16.08 0.59
C LYS A 289 -6.29 -17.39 0.88
N ASN A 290 -7.25 -17.77 0.04
CA ASN A 290 -7.82 -19.11 0.07
C ASN A 290 -7.35 -19.90 -1.17
N SER A 291 -7.14 -21.19 -1.01
CA SER A 291 -6.82 -22.09 -2.13
C SER A 291 -8.05 -22.49 -2.96
N ALA A 292 -9.22 -21.92 -2.69
CA ALA A 292 -10.49 -22.18 -3.37
C ALA A 292 -11.36 -20.92 -3.32
N ALA A 293 -12.37 -20.86 -4.19
CA ALA A 293 -13.43 -19.84 -4.14
C ALA A 293 -14.08 -19.79 -2.74
N ALA A 294 -14.33 -18.58 -2.26
CA ALA A 294 -15.01 -18.34 -0.99
C ALA A 294 -16.47 -17.97 -1.23
N SER A 295 -17.37 -18.38 -0.34
CA SER A 295 -18.79 -18.03 -0.42
C SER A 295 -19.15 -16.78 0.39
N SER A 296 -18.26 -16.34 1.27
CA SER A 296 -18.38 -15.10 2.05
C SER A 296 -17.04 -14.79 2.71
N VAL A 297 -16.60 -13.53 2.62
CA VAL A 297 -15.43 -13.05 3.35
C VAL A 297 -15.66 -11.69 3.99
N VAL A 298 -15.22 -11.56 5.24
CA VAL A 298 -15.03 -10.27 5.91
C VAL A 298 -13.58 -10.17 6.33
N PHE A 299 -12.80 -9.29 5.70
CA PHE A 299 -11.41 -9.04 6.05
C PHE A 299 -11.23 -7.60 6.52
N PHE A 300 -10.73 -7.42 7.72
CA PHE A 300 -10.40 -6.14 8.31
C PHE A 300 -8.93 -6.09 8.69
N VAL A 301 -8.27 -5.01 8.34
CA VAL A 301 -6.92 -4.69 8.81
C VAL A 301 -6.89 -3.29 9.40
N GLY A 302 -6.20 -3.15 10.53
CA GLY A 302 -6.03 -1.89 11.25
C GLY A 302 -4.56 -1.66 11.60
N GLY A 303 -4.12 -0.43 11.43
CA GLY A 303 -2.73 -0.07 11.62
C GLY A 303 -2.47 1.41 11.41
N MET A 304 -1.21 1.73 11.15
CA MET A 304 -0.78 3.10 10.94
C MET A 304 0.40 3.20 9.97
N GLN A 305 0.53 4.35 9.31
CA GLN A 305 1.71 4.73 8.53
C GLN A 305 2.33 5.98 9.16
N TYR A 306 3.63 5.96 9.41
CA TYR A 306 4.33 7.08 10.02
C TYR A 306 5.63 7.41 9.28
N ARG A 307 6.10 8.64 9.46
CA ARG A 307 7.38 9.09 8.91
C ARG A 307 8.52 8.79 9.88
N TYR A 308 9.67 8.38 9.35
CA TYR A 308 10.90 8.23 10.12
C TYR A 308 11.99 9.18 9.59
N ASN A 309 12.82 9.66 10.51
CA ASN A 309 14.05 10.38 10.21
C ASN A 309 15.22 9.40 10.07
#